data_AF-A0A519QKR8-F1
#
_entry.id   AF-A0A519QKR8-F1
#
_cell.length_a   1.000
_cell.length_b   1.000
_cell.length_c   1.000
_cell.angle_alpha   90.00
_cell.angle_beta   90.00
_cell.angle_gamma   90.00
#
_symmetry.space_group_name_H-M   'P 1'
#
loop_
_entity.id
_entity.type
_entity.pdbx_description
1 polymer ?
#
loop_
_entity_poly.entity_id
_entity_poly.type
_entity_poly.pdbx_seq_one_letter_code
_entity_poly.pdbx_strand_id
1 'polypeptide(L)'
;MKIKSVLIMLSLLFASNIAYSQLLDGCKQGNLVFQDNFFTWFTSIQSDCPTGSTTSTQFAQVSATTNTNCSIGLFGTGGTGKLVKYKIANCPIDDYIPALILGFAGIGVFVIRRRGIATAS
;
A
#
# COMPACT_ATOMS: atom_id res chain seq x y z
N MET A 1 -21.16 -10.63 -39.26
CA MET A 1 -20.01 -11.21 -38.53
C MET A 1 -19.04 -10.13 -38.01
N LYS A 2 -19.47 -9.17 -37.18
CA LYS A 2 -18.57 -8.11 -36.64
C LYS A 2 -18.57 -7.98 -35.11
N ILE A 3 -19.48 -8.66 -34.41
CA ILE A 3 -19.69 -8.50 -32.96
C ILE A 3 -18.72 -9.39 -32.14
N LYS A 4 -18.29 -10.54 -32.67
CA LYS A 4 -17.39 -11.47 -31.96
C LYS A 4 -15.97 -10.90 -31.74
N SER A 5 -15.47 -10.04 -32.64
CA SER A 5 -14.12 -9.48 -32.51
C SER A 5 -14.02 -8.38 -31.44
N VAL A 6 -15.10 -7.64 -31.18
CA VAL A 6 -15.10 -6.58 -30.15
C VAL A 6 -15.09 -7.17 -28.75
N LEU A 7 -15.78 -8.30 -28.54
CA LEU A 7 -15.83 -8.98 -27.23
C LEU A 7 -14.47 -9.56 -26.81
N ILE A 8 -13.65 -10.00 -27.77
CA ILE A 8 -12.32 -10.56 -27.54
C ILE A 8 -11.29 -9.46 -27.22
N MET A 9 -11.41 -8.28 -27.84
CA MET A 9 -10.55 -7.14 -27.49
C MET A 9 -10.89 -6.56 -26.11
N LEU A 10 -12.17 -6.54 -25.73
CA LEU A 10 -12.59 -6.02 -24.45
C LEU A 10 -12.13 -6.92 -23.28
N SER A 11 -12.13 -8.25 -23.45
CA SER A 11 -11.63 -9.17 -22.42
C SER A 11 -10.10 -9.11 -22.22
N LEU A 12 -9.34 -8.79 -23.27
CA LEU A 12 -7.88 -8.60 -23.17
C LEU A 12 -7.50 -7.30 -22.45
N LEU A 13 -8.36 -6.28 -22.47
CA LEU A 13 -8.17 -5.04 -21.72
C LEU A 13 -8.45 -5.17 -20.21
N PHE A 14 -9.26 -6.15 -19.80
CA PHE A 14 -9.50 -6.43 -18.38
C PHE A 14 -8.45 -7.36 -17.74
N ALA A 15 -7.71 -8.13 -18.54
CA ALA A 15 -6.70 -9.06 -18.02
C ALA A 15 -5.35 -8.40 -17.65
N SER A 16 -5.11 -7.14 -18.04
CA SER A 16 -3.81 -6.47 -17.89
C SER A 16 -3.60 -5.73 -16.56
N ASN A 17 -4.57 -5.73 -15.64
CA ASN A 17 -4.46 -5.02 -14.35
C ASN A 17 -4.23 -5.91 -13.13
N ILE A 18 -3.84 -7.18 -13.31
CA ILE A 18 -3.32 -7.98 -12.19
C ILE A 18 -1.88 -7.52 -11.95
N ALA A 19 -1.73 -6.39 -11.26
CA ALA A 19 -0.48 -5.97 -10.65
C ALA A 19 -0.07 -7.05 -9.65
N TYR A 20 0.76 -7.99 -10.12
CA TYR A 20 1.41 -8.99 -9.28
C TYR A 20 2.30 -8.25 -8.28
N SER A 21 1.85 -8.13 -7.03
CA SER A 21 2.72 -7.75 -5.92
C SER A 21 3.67 -8.92 -5.67
N GLN A 22 4.81 -8.93 -6.37
CA GLN A 22 5.81 -9.97 -6.21
C GLN A 22 6.50 -9.82 -4.85
N LEU A 23 6.67 -10.92 -4.14
CA LEU A 23 7.51 -10.98 -2.96
C LEU A 23 8.96 -10.81 -3.40
N LEU A 24 9.60 -9.76 -2.89
CA LEU A 24 10.99 -9.43 -3.12
C LEU A 24 11.83 -9.91 -1.94
N ASP A 25 13.08 -10.28 -2.20
CA ASP A 25 14.07 -10.56 -1.17
C ASP A 25 14.82 -9.26 -0.82
N GLY A 26 15.07 -9.04 0.47
CA GLY A 26 15.80 -7.86 0.95
C GLY A 26 16.48 -8.11 2.30
N CYS A 27 17.26 -7.14 2.74
CA CYS A 27 18.00 -7.23 3.99
C CYS A 27 17.40 -6.28 5.05
N LYS A 28 16.89 -6.82 6.16
CA LYS A 28 16.32 -6.02 7.24
C LYS A 28 17.36 -5.73 8.33
N GLN A 29 17.48 -4.46 8.70
CA GLN A 29 18.24 -4.01 9.86
C GLN A 29 17.45 -2.93 10.59
N GLY A 30 17.02 -3.22 11.82
CA GLY A 30 16.09 -2.36 12.55
C GLY A 30 14.75 -2.21 11.82
N ASN A 31 14.31 -0.97 11.60
CA ASN A 31 13.07 -0.62 10.90
C ASN A 31 13.26 -0.33 9.41
N LEU A 32 14.40 -0.73 8.84
CA LEU A 32 14.74 -0.49 7.45
C LEU A 32 14.92 -1.81 6.72
N VAL A 33 14.40 -1.88 5.50
CA VAL A 33 14.60 -2.96 4.55
C VAL A 33 15.40 -2.41 3.37
N PHE A 34 16.57 -2.99 3.14
CA PHE A 34 17.48 -2.64 2.06
C PHE A 34 17.24 -3.61 0.91
N GLN A 35 16.94 -3.05 -0.27
CA GLN A 35 16.80 -3.84 -1.49
C GLN A 35 18.18 -4.25 -2.00
N ASP A 36 18.37 -5.53 -2.28
CA ASP A 36 19.59 -6.03 -2.90
C ASP A 36 19.49 -5.85 -4.42
N ASN A 37 19.81 -4.65 -4.90
CA ASN A 37 20.04 -4.44 -6.32
C ASN A 37 21.55 -4.53 -6.56
N PHE A 38 21.95 -5.58 -7.29
CA PHE A 38 23.34 -5.98 -7.54
C PHE A 38 24.27 -4.89 -8.11
N PHE A 39 23.79 -3.67 -8.41
CA PHE A 39 24.56 -2.60 -9.03
C PHE A 39 24.17 -1.15 -8.65
N THR A 40 23.15 -0.90 -7.83
CA THR A 40 22.72 0.48 -7.54
C THR A 40 22.44 0.73 -6.07
N TRP A 41 22.76 1.96 -5.69
CA TRP A 41 22.92 2.44 -4.33
C TRP A 41 21.64 2.32 -3.51
N PHE A 42 21.82 1.84 -2.28
CA PHE A 42 20.87 1.43 -1.26
C PHE A 42 19.69 2.39 -1.02
N THR A 43 18.56 2.16 -1.68
CA THR A 43 17.29 2.75 -1.25
C THR A 43 16.73 1.92 -0.11
N SER A 44 16.91 2.38 1.13
CA SER A 44 16.22 1.79 2.29
C SER A 44 14.75 2.16 2.26
N ILE A 45 13.87 1.19 2.47
CA ILE A 45 12.43 1.39 2.64
C ILE A 45 12.11 1.10 4.10
N GLN A 46 11.24 1.89 4.73
CA GLN A 46 10.80 1.59 6.09
C GLN A 46 10.00 0.29 6.13
N SER A 47 10.22 -0.54 7.15
CA SER A 47 9.43 -1.77 7.36
C SER A 47 7.99 -1.51 7.80
N ASP A 48 7.72 -0.29 8.24
CA ASP A 48 6.45 0.12 8.84
C ASP A 48 6.07 1.50 8.32
N CYS A 49 4.78 1.84 8.44
CA CYS A 49 4.28 3.16 8.06
C CYS A 49 4.66 4.21 9.11
N PRO A 50 5.42 5.25 8.75
CA PRO A 50 5.73 6.32 9.69
C PRO A 50 4.46 7.09 10.09
N THR A 51 4.42 7.56 11.33
CA THR A 51 3.31 8.40 11.82
C THR A 51 3.26 9.70 11.02
N GLY A 52 2.13 10.04 10.40
CA GLY A 52 2.03 11.16 9.45
C GLY A 52 2.21 10.77 7.97
N SER A 53 2.39 9.48 7.70
CA SER A 53 1.90 8.77 6.51
C SER A 53 0.98 9.55 5.56
N THR A 54 1.28 9.72 4.27
CA THR A 54 0.24 9.95 3.24
C THR A 54 -0.03 8.67 2.45
N THR A 55 -1.19 8.57 1.78
CA THR A 55 -1.62 7.39 1.00
C THR A 55 -0.66 6.96 -0.12
N SER A 56 0.28 7.83 -0.47
CA SER A 56 1.34 7.57 -1.44
C SER A 56 2.65 7.08 -0.82
N THR A 57 2.77 7.05 0.52
CA THR A 57 3.99 6.57 1.15
C THR A 57 4.07 5.05 1.05
N GLN A 58 5.13 4.56 0.44
CA GLN A 58 5.42 3.14 0.30
C GLN A 58 6.20 2.63 1.53
N PHE A 59 5.84 1.46 2.02
CA PHE A 59 6.55 0.74 3.07
C PHE A 59 6.78 -0.73 2.66
N ALA A 60 7.81 -1.33 3.23
CA ALA A 60 8.18 -2.72 3.00
C ALA A 60 7.42 -3.63 3.98
N GLN A 61 6.29 -4.17 3.54
CA GLN A 61 5.54 -5.14 4.31
C GLN A 61 6.29 -6.48 4.34
N VAL A 62 6.94 -6.77 5.46
CA VAL A 62 7.68 -8.03 5.67
C VAL A 62 6.70 -9.19 5.80
N SER A 63 6.84 -10.18 4.92
CA SER A 63 6.02 -11.40 4.88
C SER A 63 6.69 -12.57 5.61
N ALA A 64 8.01 -12.71 5.47
CA ALA A 64 8.79 -13.75 6.14
C ALA A 64 10.18 -13.24 6.52
N THR A 65 10.67 -13.66 7.69
CA THR A 65 12.06 -13.42 8.11
C THR A 65 12.80 -14.75 8.12
N THR A 66 13.96 -14.78 7.49
CA THR A 66 14.83 -15.96 7.50
C THR A 66 15.95 -15.78 8.54
N ASN A 67 16.52 -16.89 9.02
CA ASN A 67 17.65 -16.84 9.95
C ASN A 67 18.99 -16.49 9.28
N THR A 68 19.01 -16.44 7.94
CA THR A 68 20.16 -16.11 7.11
C THR A 68 20.57 -14.66 7.32
N ASN A 69 21.85 -14.44 7.61
CA ASN A 69 22.41 -13.09 7.65
C ASN A 69 22.63 -12.59 6.22
N CYS A 70 22.38 -11.30 6.01
CA CYS A 70 22.67 -10.61 4.77
C CYS A 70 23.58 -9.42 5.07
N SER A 71 24.46 -9.10 4.11
CA SER A 71 25.32 -7.92 4.19
C SER A 71 24.64 -6.76 3.50
N ILE A 72 24.67 -5.59 4.15
CA ILE A 72 24.17 -4.34 3.60
C ILE A 72 25.39 -3.55 3.13
N GLY A 73 25.33 -2.93 1.96
CA GLY A 73 26.49 -2.22 1.42
C GLY A 73 27.33 -3.05 0.45
N LEU A 74 28.01 -2.36 -0.47
CA LEU A 74 29.10 -2.97 -1.23
C LEU A 74 30.18 -3.36 -0.22
N PHE A 75 30.55 -4.65 -0.19
CA PHE A 75 31.48 -5.22 0.80
C PHE A 75 31.03 -5.12 2.28
N GLY A 76 29.72 -5.02 2.56
CA GLY A 76 29.22 -5.02 3.95
C GLY A 76 29.45 -3.72 4.72
N THR A 77 29.73 -2.62 4.02
CA THR A 77 29.93 -1.27 4.59
C THR A 77 28.71 -0.73 5.35
N GLY A 78 27.50 -1.20 5.03
CA GLY A 78 26.25 -0.88 5.73
C GLY A 78 25.96 -1.81 6.92
N GLY A 79 26.84 -2.76 7.23
CA GLY A 79 26.67 -3.72 8.32
C GLY A 79 25.94 -5.00 7.91
N THR A 80 25.43 -5.73 8.90
CA THR A 80 24.74 -7.01 8.73
C THR A 80 23.29 -6.93 9.18
N GLY A 81 22.38 -7.50 8.38
CA GLY A 81 20.97 -7.63 8.69
C GLY A 81 20.48 -9.09 8.58
N LYS A 82 19.16 -9.25 8.60
CA LYS A 82 18.48 -10.54 8.36
C LYS A 82 17.78 -10.53 7.01
N LEU A 83 17.95 -11.62 6.26
CA LEU A 83 17.29 -11.76 4.97
C LEU A 83 15.78 -11.93 5.20
N VAL A 84 14.99 -11.07 4.56
CA VAL A 84 13.54 -11.02 4.66
C VAL A 84 12.89 -11.07 3.29
N LYS A 85 11.73 -11.69 3.22
CA LYS A 85 10.81 -11.54 2.08
C LYS A 85 9.85 -10.43 2.39
N TYR A 86 9.78 -9.43 1.53
CA TYR A 86 8.90 -8.29 1.69
C TYR A 86 8.13 -8.01 0.41
N LYS A 87 7.06 -7.25 0.51
CA LYS A 87 6.39 -6.65 -0.63
C LYS A 87 6.23 -5.17 -0.38
N ILE A 88 6.21 -4.38 -1.44
CA ILE A 88 5.94 -2.94 -1.33
C ILE A 88 4.44 -2.76 -1.22
N ALA A 89 4.01 -2.13 -0.13
CA ALA A 89 2.63 -1.76 0.12
C ALA A 89 2.56 -0.25 0.38
N ASN A 90 1.39 0.34 0.15
CA ASN A 90 1.15 1.74 0.48
C ASN A 90 0.55 1.85 1.88
N CYS A 91 0.91 2.93 2.59
CA CYS A 91 0.32 3.21 3.89
C CYS A 91 -1.17 3.53 3.77
N PRO A 92 -2.04 2.85 4.53
CA PRO A 92 -3.45 3.19 4.58
C PRO A 92 -3.64 4.40 5.50
N ILE A 93 -4.02 5.55 4.96
CA ILE A 93 -4.37 6.73 5.78
C ILE A 93 -5.83 7.16 5.64
N ASP A 94 -6.44 6.94 4.48
CA ASP A 94 -7.46 7.90 4.02
C ASP A 94 -8.72 7.26 3.42
N ASP A 95 -8.80 5.93 3.31
CA ASP A 95 -9.97 5.27 2.71
C ASP A 95 -11.26 5.36 3.56
N TYR A 96 -11.18 5.96 4.76
CA TYR A 96 -12.31 6.12 5.68
C TYR A 96 -12.74 7.57 5.90
N ILE A 97 -11.96 8.57 5.51
CA ILE A 97 -12.32 9.99 5.72
C ILE A 97 -13.55 10.38 4.88
N PRO A 98 -13.64 10.05 3.57
CA PRO A 98 -14.85 10.31 2.79
C PRO A 98 -16.09 9.62 3.37
N ALA A 99 -15.94 8.39 3.88
CA ALA A 99 -17.02 7.64 4.51
C ALA A 99 -17.49 8.28 5.83
N LEU A 100 -16.57 8.78 6.64
CA LEU A 100 -16.86 9.51 7.88
C LEU A 100 -17.61 10.82 7.59
N ILE A 101 -17.15 11.59 6.60
CA ILE A 101 -17.80 12.85 6.20
C ILE A 101 -19.23 12.59 5.70
N LEU A 102 -19.43 11.56 4.87
CA LEU A 102 -20.77 11.17 4.42
C LEU A 102 -21.66 10.70 5.57
N GLY A 103 -21.10 9.98 6.54
CA GLY A 103 -21.82 9.58 7.76
C GLY A 103 -22.30 10.77 8.58
N PHE A 104 -21.43 11.75 8.85
CA PHE A 104 -21.80 12.95 9.59
C PHE A 104 -22.79 13.83 8.82
N ALA A 105 -22.64 13.97 7.50
CA ALA A 105 -23.58 14.70 6.65
C ALA A 105 -24.97 14.05 6.66
N GLY A 106 -25.05 12.71 6.60
CA GLY A 106 -26.29 11.95 6.66
C GLY A 106 -27.04 12.15 7.99
N ILE A 107 -26.33 12.08 9.11
CA ILE A 107 -26.89 12.34 10.45
C ILE A 107 -27.40 13.79 10.55
N GLY A 108 -26.64 14.76 10.05
CA GLY A 108 -27.02 16.18 10.06
C GLY A 108 -28.35 16.43 9.32
N VAL A 109 -28.50 15.89 8.11
CA VAL A 109 -29.74 16.01 7.33
C VAL A 109 -30.93 15.36 8.05
N PHE A 110 -30.72 14.20 8.66
CA PHE A 110 -31.77 13.49 9.39
C PHE A 110 -32.26 14.27 10.62
N VAL A 111 -31.34 14.87 11.38
CA VAL A 111 -31.68 15.70 12.55
C VAL A 111 -32.45 16.95 12.14
N ILE A 112 -32.05 17.61 11.05
CA ILE A 112 -32.76 18.79 10.52
C ILE A 112 -34.17 18.40 10.05
N ARG A 113 -34.32 17.28 9.34
CA ARG A 113 -35.65 16.80 8.90
C ARG A 113 -36.58 16.47 10.06
N ARG A 114 -36.08 15.90 11.16
CA ARG A 114 -36.89 15.62 12.35
C ARG A 114 -37.29 16.87 13.12
N ARG A 115 -36.49 17.93 13.06
CA ARG A 115 -36.77 19.22 13.72
C ARG A 115 -37.64 20.17 12.89
N GLY A 116 -37.54 20.14 11.56
CA GLY A 116 -38.35 20.97 10.66
C GLY A 116 -39.83 20.58 10.58
N ILE A 117 -40.22 19.42 11.11
CA ILE A 117 -41.63 19.00 11.24
C ILE A 117 -42.27 19.56 12.52
N ALA A 118 -41.47 20.06 13.47
CA ALA A 118 -41.96 20.60 14.75
C ALA A 118 -42.18 22.14 14.74
N THR A 119 -41.95 22.82 13.62
CA THR A 119 -42.14 24.28 13.45
C THR A 119 -43.23 24.63 12.43
N ALA A 120 -44.25 23.79 12.33
CA ALA A 120 -45.53 24.13 11.72
C ALA A 120 -46.63 23.96 12.78
N SER A 121 -46.64 24.85 13.76
CA SER A 121 -47.72 25.02 14.74
C SER A 121 -47.95 26.50 14.98
#